data_AF-F8ME97-F1
#
_entry.id   AF-F8ME97-F1
#
_cell.length_a   1.000
_cell.length_b   1.000
_cell.length_c   1.000
_cell.angle_alpha   90.00
_cell.angle_beta   90.00
_cell.angle_gamma   90.00
#
_symmetry.space_group_name_H-M   'P 1'
#
loop_
_entity.id
_entity.type
_entity.pdbx_description
1 polymer ?
#
loop_
_entity_poly.entity_id
_entity_poly.type
_entity_poly.pdbx_seq_one_letter_code
_entity_poly.pdbx_strand_id
1 'polypeptide(L)'
;MSRPLDVNTRKHEEANQASWEACKGALSGAFKWGVASAMLGGLGYAVSPMYRGFTIQFKVYIQMSGMVLGGMLEADHRIREYEKTMRMRRRIAADQAMWKQFEETYGKDEDDE
;
A
#
# COMPACT_ATOMS: atom_id res chain seq x y z
N MET A 1 13.84 17.24 -33.42
CA MET A 1 14.26 17.58 -32.04
C MET A 1 13.01 17.89 -31.23
N SER A 2 12.33 16.85 -30.73
CA SER A 2 11.07 16.96 -29.97
C SER A 2 11.34 16.86 -28.47
N ARG A 3 10.83 17.82 -27.71
CA ARG A 3 11.13 18.09 -26.29
C ARG A 3 10.52 17.05 -25.32
N PRO A 4 11.09 16.88 -24.10
CA PRO A 4 10.73 15.88 -23.09
C PRO A 4 9.43 16.20 -22.30
N LEU A 5 8.35 16.61 -22.97
CA LEU A 5 7.10 16.99 -22.30
C LEU A 5 6.23 15.78 -21.89
N ASP A 6 6.30 14.67 -22.61
CA ASP A 6 5.49 13.45 -22.41
C ASP A 6 5.83 12.69 -21.10
N VAL A 7 7.12 12.57 -20.78
CA VAL A 7 7.57 11.78 -19.62
C VAL A 7 7.14 12.43 -18.31
N ASN A 8 7.11 13.76 -18.24
CA ASN A 8 6.61 14.47 -17.05
C ASN A 8 5.09 14.33 -16.92
N THR A 9 4.33 14.45 -18.00
CA THR A 9 2.87 14.30 -17.93
C THR A 9 2.47 12.89 -17.50
N ARG A 10 3.07 11.85 -18.09
CA ARG A 10 2.80 10.46 -17.69
C ARG A 10 3.19 10.18 -16.23
N LYS A 11 4.35 10.66 -15.77
CA LYS A 11 4.74 10.55 -14.35
C LYS A 11 3.79 11.28 -13.41
N HIS A 12 3.27 12.45 -13.79
CA HIS A 12 2.29 13.18 -12.99
C HIS A 12 0.93 12.48 -12.94
N GLU A 13 0.48 11.89 -14.05
CA GLU A 13 -0.77 11.13 -14.14
C GLU A 13 -0.72 9.85 -13.28
N GLU A 14 0.38 9.10 -13.38
CA GLU A 14 0.64 7.91 -12.58
C GLU A 14 0.77 8.24 -11.09
N ALA A 15 1.45 9.34 -10.74
CA ALA A 15 1.55 9.80 -9.36
C ALA A 15 0.19 10.21 -8.77
N ASN A 16 -0.68 10.83 -9.59
CA ASN A 16 -2.01 11.27 -9.16
C ASN A 16 -2.99 10.09 -9.01
N GLN A 17 -2.90 9.06 -9.86
CA GLN A 17 -3.68 7.83 -9.67
C GLN A 17 -3.19 7.03 -8.45
N ALA A 18 -1.88 6.91 -8.27
CA ALA A 18 -1.31 6.22 -7.11
C ALA A 18 -1.66 6.92 -5.79
N SER A 19 -1.65 8.25 -5.75
CA SER A 19 -2.06 9.01 -4.56
C SER A 19 -3.55 8.84 -4.26
N TRP A 20 -4.40 8.73 -5.28
CA TRP A 20 -5.84 8.50 -5.13
C TRP A 20 -6.17 7.09 -4.60
N GLU A 21 -5.48 6.06 -5.11
CA GLU A 21 -5.62 4.69 -4.59
C GLU A 21 -5.07 4.55 -3.18
N ALA A 22 -3.96 5.23 -2.87
CA ALA A 22 -3.42 5.31 -1.52
C ALA A 22 -4.38 6.04 -0.56
N CYS A 23 -5.02 7.12 -1.00
CA CYS A 23 -6.00 7.87 -0.21
C CYS A 23 -7.25 7.02 0.11
N LYS A 24 -7.78 6.29 -0.87
CA LYS A 24 -8.87 5.32 -0.64
C LYS A 24 -8.46 4.20 0.31
N GLY A 25 -7.24 3.69 0.18
CA GLY A 25 -6.65 2.71 1.09
C GLY A 25 -6.56 3.23 2.52
N ALA A 26 -6.04 4.44 2.70
CA ALA A 26 -5.93 5.11 4.00
C ALA A 26 -7.29 5.37 4.65
N LEU A 27 -8.28 5.83 3.87
CA LEU A 27 -9.66 6.03 4.35
C LEU A 27 -10.30 4.70 4.78
N SER A 28 -10.12 3.63 4.00
CA SER A 28 -10.66 2.31 4.34
C SER A 28 -10.00 1.72 5.60
N GLY A 29 -8.69 1.92 5.78
CA GLY A 29 -7.94 1.49 6.97
C GLY A 29 -8.32 2.30 8.20
N ALA A 30 -8.40 3.63 8.08
CA ALA A 30 -8.83 4.52 9.15
C ALA A 30 -10.27 4.23 9.60
N PHE A 31 -11.15 3.88 8.66
CA PHE A 31 -12.52 3.50 8.98
C PHE A 31 -12.59 2.15 9.71
N LYS A 32 -11.95 1.10 9.17
CA LYS A 32 -11.94 -0.25 9.78
C LYS A 32 -11.39 -0.21 11.22
N TRP A 33 -10.26 0.46 11.41
CA TRP A 33 -9.62 0.57 12.71
C TRP A 33 -10.26 1.61 13.62
N GLY A 34 -10.87 2.66 13.07
CA GLY A 34 -11.69 3.60 13.83
C GLY A 34 -12.92 2.94 14.45
N VAL A 35 -13.60 2.06 13.71
CA VAL A 35 -14.72 1.27 14.22
C VAL A 35 -14.26 0.27 15.28
N ALA A 36 -13.16 -0.46 15.05
CA ALA A 36 -12.61 -1.40 16.02
C ALA A 36 -12.16 -0.70 17.32
N SER A 37 -11.49 0.44 17.20
CA SER A 37 -11.08 1.30 18.31
C SER A 37 -12.29 1.82 19.10
N ALA A 38 -13.35 2.26 18.40
CA ALA A 38 -14.59 2.69 19.02
C ALA A 38 -15.28 1.57 19.82
N MET A 39 -15.31 0.35 19.29
CA MET A 39 -15.87 -0.81 19.99
C MET A 39 -15.07 -1.15 21.25
N LEU A 40 -13.73 -1.13 21.15
CA LEU A 40 -12.84 -1.37 22.29
C LEU A 40 -12.95 -0.27 23.35
N GLY A 41 -13.07 1.00 22.94
CA GLY A 41 -13.33 2.13 23.83
C GLY A 41 -14.69 2.03 24.53
N GLY A 42 -15.73 1.58 23.81
CA GLY A 42 -17.06 1.32 24.36
C GLY A 42 -17.07 0.17 25.39
N LEU A 43 -16.38 -0.93 25.08
CA LEU A 43 -16.19 -2.04 26.03
C LEU A 43 -15.38 -1.60 27.26
N GLY A 44 -14.30 -0.83 27.06
CA GLY A 44 -13.51 -0.26 28.15
C GLY A 44 -14.32 0.63 29.08
N TYR A 45 -15.26 1.42 28.53
CA TYR A 45 -16.18 2.26 29.30
C TYR A 45 -17.22 1.46 30.10
N ALA A 46 -17.66 0.30 29.58
CA ALA A 46 -18.62 -0.56 30.26
C ALA A 46 -18.00 -1.36 31.42
N VAL A 47 -16.79 -1.89 31.22
CA VAL A 47 -16.16 -2.86 32.16
C VAL A 47 -15.28 -2.17 33.21
N SER A 48 -14.67 -1.03 32.91
CA SER A 48 -13.72 -0.38 33.83
C SER A 48 -14.30 0.87 34.52
N PRO A 49 -14.44 0.88 35.86
CA PRO A 49 -14.78 2.09 36.62
C PRO A 49 -13.76 3.22 36.41
N MET A 50 -12.50 2.88 36.09
CA MET A 50 -11.43 3.82 35.83
C MET A 50 -11.68 4.64 34.55
N TYR A 51 -12.35 4.06 33.56
CA TYR A 51 -12.75 4.75 32.32
C TYR A 51 -13.88 5.77 32.51
N ARG A 52 -14.68 5.64 33.58
CA ARG A 52 -15.74 6.62 33.91
C ARG A 52 -15.16 7.91 34.50
N GLY A 53 -14.03 7.84 35.19
CA GLY A 53 -13.34 8.99 35.79
C GLY A 53 -12.44 9.78 34.83
N PHE A 54 -12.11 9.25 33.65
CA PHE A 54 -11.23 9.92 32.70
C PHE A 54 -11.89 11.13 32.01
N THR A 55 -11.11 12.19 31.80
CA THR A 55 -11.51 13.38 31.05
C THR A 55 -11.82 13.04 29.59
N ILE A 56 -12.64 13.86 28.93
CA ILE A 56 -13.01 13.68 27.52
C ILE A 56 -11.74 13.63 26.63
N GLN A 57 -10.73 14.45 26.94
CA GLN A 57 -9.45 14.46 26.24
C GLN A 57 -8.75 13.09 26.25
N PHE A 58 -8.73 12.40 27.39
CA PHE A 58 -8.06 11.11 27.50
C PHE A 58 -8.79 10.01 26.70
N LYS A 59 -10.13 10.09 26.60
CA LYS A 59 -10.92 9.16 25.79
C LYS A 59 -10.66 9.35 24.30
N VAL A 60 -10.64 10.61 23.84
CA VAL A 60 -10.29 10.95 22.45
C VAL A 60 -8.86 10.55 22.13
N TYR A 61 -7.93 10.74 23.07
CA TYR A 61 -6.54 10.30 22.91
C TYR A 61 -6.47 8.79 22.64
N ILE A 62 -7.12 7.95 23.46
CA ILE A 62 -7.11 6.50 23.25
C ILE A 62 -7.76 6.12 21.91
N GLN A 63 -8.88 6.75 21.57
CA GLN A 63 -9.56 6.53 20.30
C GLN A 63 -8.63 6.80 19.10
N MET A 64 -7.95 7.95 19.11
CA MET A 64 -7.02 8.37 18.07
C MET A 64 -5.76 7.50 18.06
N SER A 65 -5.24 7.10 19.22
CA SER A 65 -4.11 6.18 19.31
C SER A 65 -4.42 4.84 18.64
N GLY A 66 -5.64 4.30 18.84
CA GLY A 66 -6.09 3.08 18.16
C GLY A 66 -6.20 3.27 16.65
N MET A 67 -6.68 4.42 16.18
CA MET A 67 -6.76 4.74 14.76
C MET A 67 -5.38 4.88 14.11
N VAL A 68 -4.46 5.59 14.74
CA VAL A 68 -3.09 5.80 14.24
C VAL A 68 -2.33 4.47 14.19
N LEU A 69 -2.43 3.67 15.25
CA LEU A 69 -1.79 2.34 15.31
C LEU A 69 -2.41 1.34 14.33
N GLY A 70 -3.71 1.46 14.05
CA GLY A 70 -4.37 0.70 13.00
C GLY A 70 -3.90 1.10 11.59
N GLY A 71 -3.72 2.40 11.35
CA GLY A 71 -3.19 2.95 10.10
C GLY A 71 -1.77 2.48 9.81
N MET A 72 -0.82 2.80 10.71
CA MET A 72 0.06 1.81 11.31
C MET A 72 0.30 0.46 10.60
N LEU A 73 -0.36 -0.53 11.21
CA LEU A 73 -0.36 -1.95 10.87
C LEU A 73 -0.80 -2.23 9.43
N GLU A 74 -1.84 -1.55 8.95
CA GLU A 74 -2.35 -1.79 7.60
C GLU A 74 -1.37 -1.29 6.52
N ALA A 75 -0.67 -0.18 6.80
CA ALA A 75 0.39 0.33 5.94
C ALA A 75 1.57 -0.66 5.88
N ASP A 76 2.04 -1.13 7.04
CA ASP A 76 3.11 -2.14 7.13
C ASP A 76 2.74 -3.45 6.41
N HIS A 77 1.48 -3.87 6.53
CA HIS A 77 0.96 -5.05 5.84
C HIS A 77 1.03 -4.89 4.32
N ARG A 78 0.53 -3.77 3.77
CA ARG A 78 0.58 -3.48 2.33
C ARG A 78 2.01 -3.42 1.79
N ILE A 79 2.94 -2.82 2.53
CA ILE A 79 4.35 -2.73 2.10
C ILE A 79 4.95 -4.13 1.93
N ARG A 80 4.70 -5.04 2.88
CA ARG A 80 5.20 -6.42 2.81
C ARG A 80 4.61 -7.20 1.65
N GLU A 81 3.32 -7.05 1.38
CA GLU A 81 2.68 -7.70 0.22
C GLU A 81 3.22 -7.18 -1.11
N TYR A 82 3.42 -5.86 -1.20
CA TYR A 82 4.02 -5.23 -2.37
C TYR A 82 5.45 -5.74 -2.63
N GLU A 83 6.27 -5.84 -1.58
CA GLU A 83 7.64 -6.34 -1.70
C GLU A 83 7.69 -7.78 -2.22
N LYS A 84 6.83 -8.66 -1.70
CA LYS A 84 6.72 -10.06 -2.17
C LYS A 84 6.34 -10.12 -3.65
N THR A 85 5.35 -9.32 -4.05
CA THR A 85 4.87 -9.26 -5.43
C THR A 85 5.96 -8.74 -6.38
N MET A 86 6.68 -7.70 -5.96
CA MET A 86 7.76 -7.12 -6.75
C MET A 86 8.94 -8.08 -6.93
N ARG A 87 9.29 -8.86 -5.91
CA ARG A 87 10.31 -9.92 -6.05
C ARG A 87 9.91 -10.96 -7.09
N MET A 88 8.64 -11.37 -7.13
CA MET A 88 8.15 -12.33 -8.13
C MET A 88 8.17 -11.74 -9.54
N ARG A 89 7.68 -10.50 -9.69
CA ARG A 89 7.71 -9.78 -10.98
C ARG A 89 9.12 -9.62 -11.54
N ARG A 90 10.12 -9.33 -10.69
CA ARG A 90 11.52 -9.24 -11.11
C ARG A 90 12.06 -10.56 -11.66
N ARG A 91 11.68 -11.70 -11.06
CA ARG A 91 12.09 -13.03 -11.55
C ARG A 91 11.50 -13.32 -12.93
N ILE A 92 10.19 -13.11 -13.08
CA ILE A 92 9.50 -13.34 -14.36
C ILE A 92 10.06 -12.42 -15.45
N ALA A 93 10.33 -11.16 -15.14
CA ALA A 93 10.91 -10.21 -16.10
C ALA A 93 12.35 -10.58 -16.52
N ALA A 94 13.16 -11.08 -15.58
CA ALA A 94 14.50 -11.56 -15.88
C ALA A 94 14.47 -12.80 -16.77
N ASP A 95 13.59 -13.76 -16.48
CA ASP A 95 13.40 -14.94 -17.31
C ASP A 95 12.95 -14.55 -18.73
N GLN A 96 11.95 -13.66 -18.86
CA GLN A 96 11.49 -13.18 -20.17
C GLN A 96 12.59 -12.47 -20.98
N ALA A 97 13.45 -11.68 -20.32
CA ALA A 97 14.57 -11.02 -21.00
C ALA A 97 15.61 -12.03 -21.51
N MET A 98 15.87 -13.08 -20.72
CA MET A 98 16.76 -14.18 -21.09
C MET A 98 16.19 -14.96 -22.28
N TRP A 99 14.90 -15.31 -22.27
CA TRP A 99 14.23 -15.98 -23.41
C TRP A 99 14.30 -15.16 -24.70
N LYS A 100 14.11 -13.83 -24.65
CA LYS A 100 14.25 -12.96 -25.82
C LYS A 100 15.65 -12.95 -26.40
N GLN A 101 16.69 -12.94 -25.55
CA GLN A 101 18.07 -13.01 -26.03
C GLN A 101 18.39 -14.37 -26.66
N PHE A 102 17.84 -15.46 -26.12
CA PHE A 102 17.96 -16.78 -26.73
C PHE A 102 17.31 -16.83 -28.11
N GLU A 103 16.09 -16.31 -28.25
CA GLU A 103 15.38 -16.25 -29.54
C GLU A 103 16.12 -15.39 -30.57
N GLU A 104 16.69 -14.25 -30.16
CA GLU A 104 17.47 -13.38 -31.06
C GLU A 104 18.82 -13.98 -31.48
N THR A 105 19.45 -14.76 -30.60
CA THR A 105 20.76 -15.36 -30.86
C THR A 105 20.65 -16.67 -31.66
N TYR A 106 19.65 -17.51 -31.39
CA TYR A 106 19.52 -18.83 -32.01
C TYR A 106 18.41 -18.91 -33.06
N GLY A 107 17.35 -18.10 -32.97
CA GLY A 107 16.30 -18.05 -33.99
C GLY A 107 16.78 -17.38 -35.28
N LYS A 108 17.84 -16.57 -35.22
CA LYS A 108 18.47 -15.97 -36.40
C LYS A 108 19.35 -16.96 -37.18
N ASP A 109 19.84 -18.02 -36.52
CA ASP A 109 20.69 -19.03 -37.14
C ASP A 109 19.88 -20.07 -37.95
N GLU A 110 18.57 -20.20 -37.73
CA GLU A 110 17.69 -21.13 -38.48
C GLU A 110 17.13 -20.55 -39.79
N ASP A 111 17.21 -19.22 -40.01
CA ASP A 111 16.72 -18.55 -41.22
C ASP A 111 17.81 -18.37 -42.32
N ASP A 112 19.08 -18.69 -42.02
CA ASP A 112 20.25 -18.48 -42.90
C ASP A 112 20.83 -19.80 -43.52
N GLU A 113 20.12 -20.94 -43.43
CA GLU A 113 20.48 -22.23 -44.09
C GLU A 113 19.45 -22.66 -45.17
#